data_AF-A1YF62-F1
#
_entry.id   AF-A1YF62-F1
#
_cell.length_a   1.000
_cell.length_b   1.000
_cell.length_c   1.000
_cell.angle_alpha   90.00
_cell.angle_beta   90.00
_cell.angle_gamma   90.00
#
_symmetry.space_group_name_H-M   'P 1'
#
loop_
_entity.id
_entity.type
_entity.pdbx_description
1 polymer ?
#
loop_
_entity_poly.entity_id
_entity_poly.type
_entity_poly.pdbx_seq_one_letter_code
_entity_poly.pdbx_strand_id
1 'polypeptide(L)'
;PSARAMALPRTLGELQLYRVLQRANLLSYYETFIQQGGDDVQQLCEAGEEEFLEIMALVGMATKPLHVRRLQKALREWATNPGLFSQPVPAVPVSSIPLFKISETAGTRKGSMSN
;
A
#
# COMPACT_ATOMS: atom_id res chain seq x y z
N PRO A 1 6.51 23.10 -16.43
CA PRO A 1 5.79 21.96 -15.82
C PRO A 1 6.74 21.12 -14.95
N SER A 2 6.96 21.59 -13.72
CA SER A 2 7.81 20.89 -12.76
C SER A 2 7.04 19.66 -12.27
N ALA A 3 7.51 18.47 -12.64
CA ALA A 3 7.09 17.23 -11.99
C ALA A 3 7.50 17.36 -10.52
N ARG A 4 6.60 17.85 -9.67
CA ARG A 4 6.78 17.83 -8.21
C ARG A 4 7.17 16.41 -7.89
N ALA A 5 8.40 16.23 -7.41
CA ALA A 5 8.91 14.95 -6.98
C ALA A 5 7.81 14.33 -6.13
N MET A 6 7.17 13.27 -6.63
CA MET A 6 6.25 12.48 -5.81
C MET A 6 7.08 12.13 -4.59
N ALA A 7 6.75 12.71 -3.43
CA ALA A 7 7.52 12.50 -2.22
C ALA A 7 7.62 10.98 -2.05
N LEU A 8 8.81 10.44 -2.33
CA LEU A 8 9.00 9.00 -2.31
C LEU A 8 8.86 8.58 -0.85
N PRO A 9 8.08 7.54 -0.55
CA PRO A 9 7.92 7.09 0.82
C PRO A 9 9.29 6.75 1.41
N ARG A 10 9.66 7.46 2.48
CA ARG A 10 10.96 7.34 3.17
C ARG A 10 10.88 6.40 4.35
N THR A 11 9.71 6.27 4.96
CA THR A 11 9.44 5.41 6.11
C THR A 11 8.46 4.30 5.73
N LEU A 12 8.38 3.26 6.58
CA LEU A 12 7.40 2.19 6.40
C LEU A 12 5.96 2.72 6.49
N GLY A 13 5.69 3.68 7.39
CA GLY A 13 4.38 4.32 7.53
C GLY A 13 4.01 5.08 6.26
N GLU A 14 4.91 5.94 5.76
CA GLU A 14 4.72 6.65 4.49
C GLU A 14 4.43 5.70 3.32
N LEU A 15 5.14 4.57 3.24
CA LEU A 15 4.92 3.55 2.22
C LEU A 15 3.52 2.93 2.33
N GLN A 16 3.12 2.53 3.54
CA GLN A 16 1.81 1.94 3.79
C GLN A 16 0.70 2.92 3.43
N LEU A 17 0.82 4.18 3.85
CA LEU A 17 -0.11 5.25 3.51
C LEU A 17 -0.17 5.46 2.00
N TYR A 18 0.99 5.55 1.34
CA TYR A 18 1.08 5.69 -0.11
C TYR A 18 0.32 4.56 -0.82
N ARG A 19 0.47 3.31 -0.36
CA ARG A 19 -0.24 2.15 -0.92
C ARG A 19 -1.75 2.21 -0.68
N VAL A 20 -2.19 2.62 0.50
CA VAL A 20 -3.61 2.82 0.82
C VAL A 20 -4.21 3.88 -0.09
N LEU A 21 -3.57 5.04 -0.21
CA LEU A 21 -4.02 6.13 -1.07
C LEU A 21 -3.95 5.75 -2.55
N GLN A 22 -2.95 5.00 -2.99
CA GLN A 22 -2.85 4.47 -4.35
C GLN A 22 -4.05 3.58 -4.69
N ARG A 23 -4.39 2.61 -3.83
CA ARG A 23 -5.55 1.74 -4.01
C ARG A 23 -6.87 2.51 -3.96
N ALA A 24 -6.96 3.51 -3.11
CA ALA A 24 -8.11 4.40 -3.04
C ALA A 24 -8.16 5.43 -4.19
N ASN A 25 -7.14 5.54 -5.04
CA ASN A 25 -6.94 6.61 -6.04
C ASN A 25 -7.05 8.03 -5.42
N LEU A 26 -6.44 8.19 -4.26
CA LEU A 26 -6.36 9.42 -3.47
C LEU A 26 -4.92 9.92 -3.34
N LEU A 27 -4.02 9.51 -4.24
CA LEU A 27 -2.60 9.91 -4.22
C LEU A 27 -2.41 11.43 -4.24
N SER A 28 -3.35 12.20 -4.77
CA SER A 28 -3.33 13.67 -4.71
C SER A 28 -3.28 14.24 -3.29
N TYR A 29 -3.74 13.48 -2.30
CA TYR A 29 -3.77 13.87 -0.89
C TYR A 29 -2.53 13.41 -0.12
N TYR A 30 -1.67 12.59 -0.73
CA TYR A 30 -0.52 12.01 -0.05
C TYR A 30 0.37 13.09 0.57
N GLU A 31 0.73 14.13 -0.19
CA GLU A 31 1.55 15.22 0.35
C GLU A 31 0.87 15.93 1.54
N THR A 32 -0.45 16.09 1.52
CA THR A 32 -1.20 16.70 2.62
C THR A 32 -1.17 15.83 3.87
N PHE A 33 -1.32 14.51 3.74
CA PHE A 33 -1.16 13.61 4.88
C PHE A 33 0.26 13.67 5.46
N ILE A 34 1.30 13.61 4.62
CA ILE A 34 2.69 13.66 5.09
C ILE A 34 3.00 14.98 5.79
N GLN A 35 2.53 16.11 5.25
CA GLN A 35 2.73 17.43 5.87
C GLN A 35 2.09 17.55 7.25
N GLN A 36 1.02 16.79 7.49
CA GLN A 36 0.26 16.81 8.74
C GLN A 36 0.72 15.70 9.71
N GLY A 37 1.75 14.92 9.35
CA GLY A 37 2.22 13.79 10.16
C GLY A 37 1.27 12.58 10.17
N GLY A 38 0.42 12.45 9.15
CA GLY A 38 -0.51 11.34 8.99
C GLY A 38 0.12 10.12 8.31
N ASP A 39 1.37 9.80 8.61
CA ASP A 39 2.09 8.65 8.03
C ASP A 39 1.81 7.32 8.75
N ASP A 40 1.15 7.35 9.91
CA ASP A 40 0.72 6.14 10.62
C ASP A 40 -0.68 5.69 10.20
N VAL A 41 -0.74 4.67 9.32
CA VAL A 41 -2.00 4.07 8.86
C VAL A 41 -2.74 3.34 9.97
N GLN A 42 -2.03 2.82 10.97
CA GLN A 42 -2.64 2.14 12.09
C GLN A 42 -3.47 3.12 12.92
N GLN A 43 -2.89 4.28 13.25
CA GLN A 43 -3.62 5.34 13.94
C GLN A 43 -4.85 5.82 13.15
N LEU A 44 -4.76 5.92 11.82
CA LEU A 44 -5.92 6.24 10.98
C LEU A 44 -7.02 5.16 11.01
N CYS A 45 -6.65 3.91 11.23
CA CYS A 45 -7.59 2.80 11.38
C CYS A 45 -8.20 2.71 12.78
N GLU A 46 -7.43 3.03 13.82
CA GLU A 46 -7.84 2.99 15.23
C GLU A 46 -8.56 4.26 15.68
N ALA A 47 -8.40 5.36 14.93
CA ALA A 47 -9.04 6.64 15.20
C ALA A 47 -10.57 6.50 15.35
N GLY A 48 -11.09 7.16 16.38
CA GLY A 48 -12.54 7.28 16.58
C GLY A 48 -13.20 8.10 15.46
N GLU A 49 -14.53 8.12 15.43
CA GLU A 49 -15.27 8.88 14.41
C GLU A 49 -14.93 10.39 14.43
N GLU A 50 -14.84 10.98 15.63
CA GLU A 50 -14.54 12.40 15.81
C GLU A 50 -13.12 12.76 15.34
N GLU A 51 -12.11 12.02 15.80
CA GLU A 51 -10.70 12.19 15.39
C GLU A 51 -10.53 11.97 13.88
N PHE A 52 -11.18 10.94 13.33
CA PHE A 52 -11.12 10.66 11.90
C PHE A 52 -11.73 11.81 11.08
N LEU A 53 -12.87 12.37 11.51
CA LEU A 53 -13.49 13.52 10.84
C LEU A 53 -12.64 14.77 10.94
N GLU A 54 -11.98 15.00 12.07
CA GLU A 54 -11.03 16.11 12.25
C GLU A 54 -9.86 15.99 11.27
N ILE A 55 -9.26 14.80 11.16
CA ILE A 55 -8.19 14.52 10.20
C ILE A 55 -8.70 14.74 8.77
N MET A 56 -9.90 14.22 8.43
CA MET A 56 -10.50 14.43 7.11
C MET A 56 -10.74 15.91 6.81
N ALA A 57 -11.13 16.71 7.79
CA ALA A 57 -11.32 18.15 7.61
C ALA A 57 -9.98 18.85 7.36
N LEU A 58 -8.97 18.50 8.15
CA LEU A 58 -7.64 19.07 8.11
C LEU A 58 -6.88 18.74 6.80
N VAL A 59 -7.07 17.53 6.24
CA VAL A 59 -6.53 17.18 4.91
C VAL A 59 -7.42 17.65 3.74
N GLY A 60 -8.57 18.27 4.01
CA GLY A 60 -9.49 18.77 2.99
C GLY A 60 -10.34 17.70 2.28
N MET A 61 -10.57 16.56 2.93
CA MET A 61 -11.47 15.48 2.48
C MET A 61 -12.87 15.55 3.08
N ALA A 62 -13.09 16.23 4.22
CA ALA A 62 -14.40 16.23 4.91
C ALA A 62 -15.55 16.73 4.03
N THR A 63 -15.28 17.67 3.12
CA THR A 63 -16.27 18.20 2.16
C THR A 63 -16.53 17.27 0.96
N LYS A 64 -15.82 16.13 0.88
CA LYS A 64 -15.89 15.16 -0.23
C LYS A 64 -16.19 13.74 0.30
N PRO A 65 -17.46 13.43 0.61
CA PRO A 65 -17.84 12.16 1.25
C PRO A 65 -17.48 10.92 0.44
N LEU A 66 -17.41 11.02 -0.89
CA LEU A 66 -16.97 9.90 -1.75
C LEU A 66 -15.49 9.58 -1.59
N HIS A 67 -14.64 10.58 -1.37
CA HIS A 67 -13.21 10.36 -1.11
C HIS A 67 -13.04 9.66 0.24
N VAL A 68 -13.77 10.13 1.25
CA VAL A 68 -13.79 9.52 2.59
C VAL A 68 -14.21 8.05 2.52
N ARG A 69 -15.29 7.73 1.79
CA ARG A 69 -15.73 6.33 1.60
C ARG A 69 -14.67 5.45 0.94
N ARG A 70 -13.94 5.97 -0.05
CA ARG A 70 -12.85 5.24 -0.72
C ARG A 70 -11.67 5.02 0.21
N LEU A 71 -11.30 6.03 1.00
CA LEU A 71 -10.24 5.91 2.01
C LEU A 71 -10.61 4.87 3.06
N GLN A 72 -11.80 4.96 3.65
CA GLN A 72 -12.28 3.99 4.64
C GLN A 72 -12.30 2.55 4.11
N LYS A 73 -12.63 2.36 2.82
CA LYS A 73 -12.55 1.03 2.19
C LYS A 73 -11.09 0.53 2.13
N ALA A 74 -10.17 1.36 1.66
CA ALA A 74 -8.76 0.98 1.57
C ALA A 74 -8.11 0.77 2.95
N LEU A 75 -8.50 1.54 3.97
CA LEU A 75 -8.08 1.36 5.37
C LEU A 75 -8.57 0.02 5.93
N ARG A 76 -9.82 -0.38 5.68
CA ARG A 76 -10.32 -1.72 6.07
C ARG A 76 -9.56 -2.86 5.38
N GLU A 77 -9.27 -2.70 4.09
CA GLU A 77 -8.47 -3.68 3.34
C GLU A 77 -7.05 -3.79 3.93
N TRP A 78 -6.45 -2.66 4.31
CA TRP A 78 -5.17 -2.62 5.01
C TRP A 78 -5.25 -3.33 6.37
N ALA A 79 -6.25 -3.01 7.20
CA ALA A 79 -6.43 -3.62 8.51
C ALA A 79 -6.64 -5.13 8.44
N THR A 80 -7.27 -5.61 7.36
CA THR A 80 -7.46 -7.05 7.13
C THR A 80 -6.16 -7.76 6.77
N ASN A 81 -5.24 -7.09 6.07
CA ASN A 81 -3.97 -7.68 5.68
C ASN A 81 -2.85 -6.62 5.48
N PRO A 82 -2.23 -6.12 6.56
CA PRO A 82 -1.24 -5.03 6.48
C PRO A 82 0.07 -5.47 5.80
N GLY A 83 0.34 -6.78 5.75
CA GLY A 83 1.49 -7.35 5.04
C GLY A 83 1.51 -7.04 3.54
N LEU A 84 0.33 -6.89 2.90
CA LEU A 84 0.23 -6.54 1.48
C LEU A 84 0.64 -5.09 1.17
N PHE A 85 0.64 -4.22 2.17
CA PHE A 85 0.93 -2.79 2.04
C PHE A 85 2.35 -2.45 2.51
N SER A 86 2.99 -3.37 3.21
CA SER A 86 4.38 -3.27 3.67
C SER A 86 5.39 -3.71 2.62
N GLN A 87 4.93 -4.32 1.51
CA GLN A 87 5.84 -4.69 0.43
C GLN A 87 6.43 -3.44 -0.22
N PRO A 88 7.77 -3.35 -0.32
CA PRO A 88 8.42 -2.24 -1.00
C PRO A 88 7.78 -2.06 -2.37
N VAL A 89 7.47 -0.80 -2.73
CA VAL A 89 7.06 -0.49 -4.10
C VAL A 89 8.11 -1.11 -5.02
N PRO A 90 7.75 -2.07 -5.91
CA PRO A 90 8.68 -2.48 -6.92
C PRO A 90 8.98 -1.21 -7.70
N ALA A 91 10.17 -0.66 -7.49
CA ALA A 91 10.75 0.31 -8.38
C ALA A 91 10.57 -0.32 -9.76
N VAL A 92 9.80 0.33 -10.62
CA VAL A 92 9.52 -0.15 -11.97
C VAL A 92 10.81 -0.76 -12.55
N PRO A 93 10.85 -2.06 -12.90
CA PRO A 93 11.96 -2.53 -13.69
C PRO A 93 11.78 -1.87 -15.05
N VAL A 94 12.59 -0.85 -15.32
CA VAL A 94 12.89 -0.48 -16.71
C VAL A 94 13.48 -1.74 -17.33
N SER A 95 12.67 -2.41 -18.14
CA SER A 95 13.06 -3.50 -19.03
C SER A 95 13.53 -4.82 -18.36
N SER A 96 12.76 -5.87 -18.68
CA SER A 96 13.22 -7.25 -18.91
C SER A 96 13.72 -8.07 -17.72
N ILE A 97 12.91 -9.06 -17.32
CA ILE A 97 13.21 -10.52 -17.37
C ILE A 97 12.15 -11.23 -16.48
N PRO A 98 11.29 -12.11 -17.02
CA PRO A 98 10.49 -13.00 -16.20
C PRO A 98 11.39 -14.18 -15.78
N LEU A 99 11.82 -14.23 -14.52
CA LEU A 99 12.43 -15.45 -13.98
C LEU A 99 11.33 -16.30 -13.33
N PHE A 100 10.68 -17.08 -14.18
CA PHE A 100 9.92 -18.25 -13.77
C PHE A 100 10.84 -19.14 -12.91
N LYS A 101 10.42 -19.40 -11.68
CA LYS A 101 11.11 -20.34 -10.81
C LYS A 101 10.84 -21.76 -11.31
N ILE A 102 11.70 -22.29 -12.17
CA ILE A 102 11.79 -23.75 -12.38
C ILE A 102 12.51 -24.30 -11.14
N SER A 103 11.74 -24.72 -10.14
CA SER A 103 12.25 -25.70 -9.19
C SER A 103 12.03 -27.08 -9.81
N GLU A 104 13.11 -27.58 -10.40
CA GLU A 104 13.32 -28.98 -10.71
C GLU A 104 13.19 -29.80 -9.41
N THR A 105 12.06 -30.47 -9.22
CA THR A 105 11.93 -31.57 -8.26
C THR A 105 11.62 -32.83 -9.07
N ALA A 106 12.65 -33.39 -9.69
CA ALA A 106 12.61 -34.71 -10.29
C ALA A 106 12.52 -35.76 -9.17
N GLY A 107 11.29 -35.99 -8.69
CA GLY A 107 10.94 -37.23 -8.01
C GLY A 107 10.57 -38.27 -9.06
N THR A 108 11.44 -39.24 -9.33
CA THR A 108 11.04 -40.51 -9.95
C THR A 108 11.92 -41.65 -9.44
N ARG A 109 11.35 -42.34 -8.43
CA ARG A 109 11.26 -43.80 -8.29
C ARG A 109 12.43 -44.62 -8.86
N LYS A 110 13.29 -45.14 -7.98
CA LYS A 110 14.09 -46.34 -8.26
C LYS A 110 13.29 -47.56 -7.80
N GLY A 111 12.65 -48.23 -8.74
CA GLY A 111 12.02 -49.55 -8.56
C GLY A 111 12.66 -50.57 -9.48
N SER A 112 13.00 -51.74 -8.91
CA SER A 112 13.17 -53.09 -9.49
C SER A 112 13.87 -53.29 -10.85
N MET A 113 14.89 -54.16 -10.90
CA MET A 113 14.75 -55.62 -11.10
C MET A 113 16.09 -56.25 -11.59
N SER A 114 16.31 -57.49 -11.18
CA SER A 114 17.31 -58.48 -11.58
C SER A 114 17.63 -58.59 -13.08
N ASN A 115 18.87 -59.00 -13.41
CA ASN A 115 19.17 -60.33 -13.96
C ASN A 115 20.66 -60.65 -13.81
#